data_AF-A0A534BAZ8-F1
#
_entry.id   AF-A0A534BAZ8-F1
#
_cell.length_a   1.000
_cell.length_b   1.000
_cell.length_c   1.000
_cell.angle_alpha   90.00
_cell.angle_beta   90.00
_cell.angle_gamma   90.00
#
_symmetry.space_group_name_H-M   'P 1'
#
loop_
_entity.id
_entity.type
_entity.pdbx_description
1 polymer ?
#
loop_
_entity_poly.entity_id
_entity_poly.type
_entity_poly.pdbx_seq_one_letter_code
_entity_poly.pdbx_strand_id
1 'polypeptide(L)' 'AAMRDIDIDHARVNVAGGACALGHPIGATGARILTTLVHALRRRGGRRGIASLCIGGGEAVALAVEVLPQ' A
#
# COMPACT_ATOMS: atom_id res chain seq x y z
N ALA A 1 1.33 -14.22 -4.69
CA ALA A 1 2.76 -14.08 -5.04
C ALA A 1 3.42 -13.25 -3.96
N ALA A 2 3.49 -11.91 -4.10
CA ALA A 2 4.24 -11.02 -3.18
C ALA A 2 4.17 -11.37 -1.68
N MET A 3 2.99 -11.38 -1.05
CA MET A 3 2.90 -11.63 0.40
C MET A 3 3.52 -12.95 0.86
N ARG A 4 3.36 -14.02 0.07
CA ARG A 4 3.96 -15.32 0.36
C ARG A 4 5.46 -15.31 0.06
N ASP A 5 5.84 -14.71 -1.06
CA ASP A 5 7.22 -14.78 -1.56
C ASP A 5 8.20 -13.97 -0.66
N ILE A 6 7.70 -12.98 0.09
CA ILE A 6 8.48 -12.19 1.06
C ILE A 6 7.91 -12.24 2.50
N ASP A 7 7.10 -13.25 2.80
CA ASP A 7 6.57 -13.54 4.14
C ASP A 7 6.02 -12.32 4.90
N ILE A 8 5.11 -11.57 4.25
CA ILE A 8 4.48 -10.42 4.89
C ILE A 8 3.21 -10.85 5.63
N ASP A 9 3.15 -10.50 6.92
CA ASP A 9 1.97 -10.63 7.76
C ASP A 9 0.71 -9.99 7.15
N HIS A 10 -0.34 -10.81 7.03
CA HIS A 10 -1.66 -10.42 6.53
C HIS A 10 -2.30 -9.29 7.34
N ALA A 11 -2.04 -9.19 8.64
CA ALA A 11 -2.60 -8.14 9.48
C ALA A 11 -2.05 -6.74 9.16
N ARG A 12 -0.98 -6.66 8.37
CA ARG A 12 -0.28 -5.40 8.03
C ARG A 12 -0.49 -4.94 6.58
N VAL A 13 -1.07 -5.78 5.72
CA VAL A 13 -1.28 -5.48 4.29
C VAL A 13 -2.73 -5.06 4.04
N ASN A 14 -2.93 -3.98 3.28
CA ASN A 14 -4.26 -3.52 2.83
C ASN A 14 -5.31 -3.47 3.94
N VAL A 15 -4.92 -2.97 5.10
CA VAL A 15 -5.68 -3.04 6.36
C VAL A 15 -6.99 -2.25 6.40
N ALA A 16 -7.25 -1.46 5.36
CA ALA A 16 -8.48 -0.72 5.13
C ALA A 16 -9.20 -1.18 3.84
N GLY A 17 -8.90 -2.39 3.37
CA GLY A 17 -9.35 -2.92 2.08
C GLY A 17 -8.38 -2.62 0.94
N GLY A 18 -8.57 -3.34 -0.17
CA GLY A 18 -7.75 -3.27 -1.37
C GLY A 18 -8.56 -3.11 -2.65
N ALA A 19 -7.88 -3.19 -3.80
CA ALA A 19 -8.49 -2.99 -5.11
C ALA A 19 -9.65 -3.96 -5.43
N CYS A 20 -9.64 -5.18 -4.89
CA CYS A 20 -10.73 -6.13 -5.06
C CYS A 20 -12.06 -5.63 -4.50
N ALA A 21 -12.04 -4.84 -3.42
CA ALA A 21 -13.24 -4.30 -2.78
C ALA A 21 -13.52 -2.85 -3.19
N LEU A 22 -12.47 -2.05 -3.38
CA LEU A 22 -12.56 -0.60 -3.59
C LEU A 22 -12.42 -0.18 -5.06
N GLY A 23 -12.17 -1.13 -5.96
CA GLY A 23 -11.91 -0.89 -7.38
C GLY A 23 -10.46 -0.52 -7.70
N HIS A 24 -10.15 -0.58 -9.00
CA HIS A 24 -8.81 -0.33 -9.55
C HIS A 24 -8.85 0.67 -10.72
N PRO A 25 -9.06 1.97 -10.46
CA PRO A 25 -8.85 2.99 -11.48
C PRO A 25 -7.35 3.07 -11.77
N ILE A 26 -6.92 2.53 -12.92
CA ILE A 26 -5.50 2.23 -13.22
C ILE A 26 -4.59 3.43 -12.94
N GLY A 27 -4.88 4.58 -13.56
CA GLY A 27 -4.07 5.79 -13.39
C GLY A 27 -4.10 6.41 -11.98
N ALA A 28 -5.13 6.15 -11.19
CA ALA A 28 -5.29 6.73 -9.85
C ALA A 28 -4.86 5.78 -8.72
N THR A 29 -4.68 4.50 -8.99
CA THR A 29 -4.45 3.50 -7.93
C THR A 29 -3.20 3.78 -7.11
N GLY A 30 -2.08 4.18 -7.74
CA GLY A 30 -0.84 4.50 -7.01
C GLY A 30 -1.04 5.62 -5.99
N ALA A 31 -1.61 6.75 -6.41
CA ALA A 31 -1.93 7.87 -5.52
C ALA A 31 -2.94 7.47 -4.43
N ARG A 32 -3.97 6.69 -4.80
CA ARG A 32 -4.99 6.19 -3.87
C ARG A 32 -4.38 5.32 -2.76
N ILE A 33 -3.59 4.29 -3.10
CA ILE A 33 -3.02 3.39 -2.08
C ILE A 33 -2.00 4.11 -1.20
N LEU A 34 -1.23 5.04 -1.75
CA LEU A 34 -0.31 5.88 -0.98
C LEU A 34 -1.09 6.74 0.03
N THR A 35 -2.17 7.38 -0.43
CA THR A 35 -3.05 8.18 0.42
C THR A 35 -3.66 7.33 1.53
N THR A 36 -4.19 6.14 1.19
CA THR A 36 -4.72 5.20 2.18
C THR A 36 -3.66 4.77 3.19
N LEU A 37 -2.43 4.47 2.74
CA LEU A 37 -1.32 4.08 3.59
C LEU A 37 -0.96 5.17 4.60
N VAL A 38 -0.77 6.42 4.15
CA VAL A 38 -0.41 7.55 5.02
C VAL A 38 -1.47 7.76 6.10
N HIS A 39 -2.76 7.72 5.74
CA HIS A 39 -3.85 7.85 6.71
C HIS A 39 -3.95 6.66 7.65
N ALA A 40 -3.70 5.44 7.17
CA ALA A 40 -3.67 4.24 8.01
C ALA A 40 -2.53 4.28 9.03
N LEU A 41 -1.33 4.72 8.62
CA LEU A 41 -0.18 4.91 9.51
C LEU A 41 -0.52 5.93 10.60
N ARG A 42 -1.03 7.12 10.23
CA ARG A 42 -1.45 8.15 11.21
C ARG A 42 -2.47 7.61 12.22
N ARG A 43 -3.53 6.95 11.75
CA ARG A 43 -4.60 6.44 12.62
C ARG A 43 -4.17 5.31 13.55
N ARG A 44 -3.13 4.55 13.18
CA ARG A 44 -2.67 3.37 13.94
C ARG A 44 -1.38 3.63 14.73
N GLY A 45 -0.89 4.88 14.77
CA GLY A 45 0.39 5.22 15.39
C GLY A 45 1.59 4.60 14.67
N GLY A 46 1.44 4.23 13.40
CA GLY A 46 2.52 3.73 12.56
C GLY A 46 3.39 4.86 12.02
N ARG A 47 4.70 4.60 11.86
CA ARG A 47 5.65 5.59 11.35
C ARG A 47 6.07 5.34 9.90
N ARG A 48 6.33 4.08 9.53
CA ARG A 48 6.88 3.70 8.23
C ARG A 48 5.97 2.73 7.50
N GLY A 49 5.89 2.87 6.19
CA GLY A 49 5.15 1.95 5.34
C GLY A 49 5.63 1.95 3.90
N ILE A 50 5.20 0.95 3.14
CA ILE A 50 5.52 0.80 1.72
C ILE A 50 4.20 0.71 0.94
N ALA A 51 4.07 1.55 -0.09
CA ALA A 51 3.03 1.39 -1.11
C ALA A 51 3.68 0.73 -2.34
N SER A 52 3.06 -0.33 -2.86
CA SER A 52 3.58 -1.03 -4.05
C SER A 52 2.45 -1.51 -4.94
N LEU A 53 2.73 -1.58 -6.24
CA LEU A 53 1.82 -2.08 -7.27
C LEU A 53 2.61 -2.71 -8.42
N CYS A 54 1.99 -3.69 -9.08
CA CYS A 54 2.46 -4.23 -10.35
C CYS A 54 2.01 -3.34 -11.51
N ILE A 55 2.73 -3.44 -12.62
CA ILE A 55 2.47 -2.72 -13.87
C ILE A 55 2.41 -3.76 -14.98
N GLY A 56 1.38 -3.68 -15.83
CA GLY A 56 1.27 -4.55 -17.00
C GLY A 56 2.52 -4.42 -17.87
N GLY A 57 3.06 -5.55 -18.34
CA GLY A 57 4.35 -5.59 -19.04
C GLY A 57 5.51 -6.14 -18.23
N GLY A 58 5.29 -6.50 -16.95
CA GLY A 58 6.29 -7.19 -16.12
C GLY A 58 7.04 -6.29 -15.14
N GLU A 59 6.58 -5.05 -14.96
CA GLU A 59 7.21 -4.05 -14.10
C GLU A 59 6.50 -3.92 -12.75
N ALA A 60 7.15 -3.27 -11.79
CA ALA A 60 6.55 -2.92 -10.51
C ALA A 60 7.20 -1.66 -9.92
N VAL A 61 6.46 -0.96 -9.07
CA VAL A 61 6.97 0.17 -8.30
C VAL A 61 6.73 -0.08 -6.81
N ALA A 62 7.71 0.28 -5.99
CA ALA A 62 7.58 0.32 -4.54
C ALA A 62 8.08 1.68 -4.03
N LEU A 63 7.29 2.30 -3.15
CA LEU A 63 7.59 3.60 -2.53
C LEU A 63 7.57 3.44 -1.02
N ALA A 64 8.71 3.66 -0.38
CA ALA A 64 8.82 3.75 1.08
C ALA A 64 8.49 5.18 1.54
N VAL A 65 7.69 5.30 2.59
CA VAL A 65 7.35 6.58 3.21
C VAL A 65 7.51 6.51 4.72
N GLU A 66 7.90 7.65 5.29
CA GLU A 66 7.86 7.91 6.73
C GLU A 66 6.88 9.06 6.97
N VAL A 67 5.90 8.83 7.86
CA VAL A 67 4.96 9.89 8.28
C VAL A 67 5.60 10.66 9.42
N LEU A 68 5.67 11.98 9.27
CA LEU A 68 6.19 12.87 10.31
C LEU A 68 5.23 12.95 11.49
N PRO A 69 5.75 13.07 12.73
CA PRO A 69 4.96 13.45 13.88
C PRO A 69 4.21 14.77 13.60
N GLN A 70 2.97 14.88 14.08
CA GLN A 70 2.25 16.15 14.11
C GLN A 70 2.49 16.84 15.44
#